data_AF-A0A949LNH2-F1
#
_entry.id   AF-A0A949LNH2-F1
#
_cell.length_a   1.000
_cell.length_b   1.000
_cell.length_c   1.000
_cell.angle_alpha   90.00
_cell.angle_beta   90.00
_cell.angle_gamma   90.00
#
_symmetry.space_group_name_H-M   'P 1'
#
loop_
_entity.id
_entity.type
_entity.pdbx_description
1 polymer ?
#
loop_
_entity_poly.entity_id
_entity_poly.type
_entity_poly.pdbx_seq_one_letter_code
_entity_poly.pdbx_strand_id
1 'polypeptide(L)'
;MDLLEEDEKPFESLVPAVARAAAILEFVGQSGHPIGSNEIARQLGFPKSSTANICLELQEAGMLIRRENGYALGRKLVELGGHYLSSVDALREYYDLCSSLPILSRESSRMAILDGTDVLYLGKYEGRQQIRLTANIGDRFPAVCTATGKALMALLPKGEAEQRYKEKRGAFVQLTPKSIKNVAELSKNLEMTRKLGYAIDDEEATMGVVCFAVAATGFRGDTSNVAVSVTVLKNRLTPEFKQAVLADLFSLAKQLSNPLTLR
;
A
#
# COMPACT_ATOMS: atom_id res chain seq x y z
N MET A 1 32.64 31.03 -17.13
CA MET A 1 32.82 30.02 -16.08
C MET A 1 31.56 29.20 -16.12
N ASP A 2 31.59 28.19 -16.98
CA ASP A 2 30.46 27.35 -17.33
C ASP A 2 30.03 26.53 -16.12
N LEU A 3 28.76 26.69 -15.74
CA LEU A 3 28.07 25.79 -14.83
C LEU A 3 27.63 24.60 -15.67
N LEU A 4 28.39 23.51 -15.57
CA LEU A 4 28.05 22.23 -16.15
C LEU A 4 26.71 21.78 -15.57
N GLU A 5 25.75 21.57 -16.47
CA GLU A 5 24.56 20.77 -16.26
C GLU A 5 25.00 19.42 -15.68
N GLU A 6 24.54 19.10 -14.47
CA GLU A 6 24.65 17.74 -13.94
C GLU A 6 23.71 16.86 -14.79
N ASP A 7 24.28 16.18 -15.77
CA ASP A 7 23.65 15.07 -16.50
C ASP A 7 23.05 14.09 -15.47
N GLU A 8 21.73 14.03 -15.39
CA GLU A 8 21.01 12.94 -14.72
C GLU A 8 21.49 11.62 -15.33
N LYS A 9 22.22 10.82 -14.53
CA LYS A 9 22.68 9.51 -14.98
C LYS A 9 21.50 8.68 -15.48
N PRO A 10 21.60 8.06 -16.68
CA PRO A 10 20.52 7.26 -17.20
C PRO A 10 20.23 6.09 -16.25
N PHE A 11 18.95 5.73 -16.18
CA PHE A 11 18.42 4.60 -15.45
C PHE A 11 19.12 3.29 -15.88
N GLU A 12 20.22 2.93 -15.22
CA GLU A 12 21.03 1.76 -15.54
C GLU A 12 20.38 0.49 -14.97
N SER A 13 19.43 -0.06 -15.72
CA SER A 13 18.88 -1.39 -15.48
C SER A 13 19.69 -2.44 -16.22
N LEU A 14 19.92 -3.60 -15.57
CA LEU A 14 20.52 -4.78 -16.19
C LEU A 14 19.75 -5.23 -17.46
N VAL A 15 18.44 -4.99 -17.52
CA VAL A 15 17.59 -5.29 -18.68
C VAL A 15 16.64 -4.12 -18.94
N PRO A 16 17.07 -3.09 -19.68
CA PRO A 16 16.32 -1.85 -19.84
C PRO A 16 14.91 -2.02 -20.41
N ALA A 17 14.69 -3.00 -21.28
CA ALA A 17 13.37 -3.26 -21.86
C ALA A 17 12.35 -3.69 -20.80
N VAL A 18 12.74 -4.57 -19.87
CA VAL A 18 11.87 -5.06 -18.80
C VAL A 18 11.55 -3.94 -17.80
N ALA A 19 12.57 -3.17 -17.39
CA ALA A 19 12.38 -2.04 -16.50
C ALA A 19 11.43 -0.97 -17.10
N ARG A 20 11.60 -0.66 -18.39
CA ARG A 20 10.71 0.27 -19.10
C ARG A 20 9.29 -0.28 -19.22
N ALA A 21 9.13 -1.57 -19.52
CA ALA A 21 7.82 -2.20 -19.58
C ALA A 21 7.06 -2.10 -18.25
N ALA A 22 7.74 -2.36 -17.12
CA ALA A 22 7.17 -2.19 -15.79
C ALA A 22 6.73 -0.74 -15.53
N ALA A 23 7.62 0.23 -15.80
CA ALA A 23 7.32 1.65 -15.63
C ALA A 23 6.15 2.13 -16.50
N ILE A 24 6.03 1.61 -17.74
CA ILE A 24 4.92 1.91 -18.64
C ILE A 24 3.59 1.40 -18.05
N LEU A 25 3.56 0.16 -17.56
CA LEU A 25 2.35 -0.40 -16.94
C LEU A 25 1.91 0.39 -15.71
N GLU A 26 2.86 0.77 -14.85
CA GLU A 26 2.59 1.62 -13.67
C GLU A 26 2.00 2.98 -14.08
N PHE A 27 2.64 3.67 -15.03
CA PHE A 27 2.20 4.99 -15.49
C PHE A 27 0.80 4.95 -16.12
N VAL A 28 0.56 3.99 -17.01
CA VAL A 28 -0.77 3.81 -17.63
C VAL A 28 -1.84 3.48 -16.58
N GLY A 29 -1.50 2.68 -15.57
CA GLY A 29 -2.42 2.35 -14.47
C GLY A 29 -2.82 3.56 -13.62
N GLN A 30 -1.86 4.44 -13.29
CA GLN A 30 -2.10 5.63 -12.48
C GLN A 30 -2.88 6.72 -13.22
N SER A 31 -2.86 6.69 -14.56
CA SER A 31 -3.45 7.74 -15.39
C SER A 31 -4.98 7.76 -15.38
N GLY A 32 -5.63 6.63 -15.08
CA GLY A 32 -7.10 6.52 -15.02
C GLY A 32 -7.83 6.70 -16.36
N HIS A 33 -7.11 6.96 -17.45
CA HIS A 33 -7.62 7.07 -18.83
C HIS A 33 -6.60 6.52 -19.83
N PRO A 34 -7.01 6.19 -21.08
CA PRO A 34 -6.07 5.76 -22.11
C PRO A 34 -5.01 6.83 -22.43
N ILE A 35 -3.76 6.42 -22.63
CA ILE A 35 -2.63 7.33 -22.96
C ILE A 35 -1.88 6.89 -24.23
N GLY A 36 -1.60 7.83 -25.12
CA GLY A 36 -0.81 7.58 -26.35
C GLY A 36 0.68 7.32 -26.07
N SER A 37 1.32 6.47 -26.88
CA SER A 37 2.73 6.09 -26.70
C SER A 37 3.72 7.27 -26.71
N ASN A 38 3.42 8.34 -27.46
CA ASN A 38 4.25 9.56 -27.47
C ASN A 38 4.20 10.30 -26.13
N GLU A 39 3.04 10.31 -25.48
CA GLU A 39 2.88 10.93 -24.17
C GLU A 39 3.55 10.08 -23.09
N ILE A 40 3.39 8.75 -23.14
CA ILE A 40 4.11 7.81 -22.27
C ILE A 40 5.63 8.05 -22.37
N ALA A 41 6.17 8.10 -23.60
CA ALA A 41 7.58 8.32 -23.84
C ALA A 41 8.08 9.65 -23.25
N ARG A 42 7.30 10.72 -23.44
CA ARG A 42 7.62 12.04 -22.90
C ARG A 42 7.62 12.06 -21.37
N GLN A 43 6.60 11.48 -20.74
CA GLN A 43 6.43 11.52 -19.29
C GLN A 43 7.45 10.65 -18.55
N LEU A 44 7.84 9.52 -19.14
CA LEU A 44 8.83 8.61 -18.56
C LEU A 44 10.27 8.91 -19.00
N GLY A 45 10.49 9.90 -19.86
CA GLY A 45 11.83 10.23 -20.40
C GLY A 45 12.42 9.11 -21.29
N PHE A 46 11.58 8.28 -21.90
CA PHE A 46 12.03 7.14 -22.70
C PHE A 46 12.08 7.47 -24.20
N PRO A 47 12.97 6.83 -24.99
CA PRO A 47 12.98 7.00 -26.45
C PRO A 47 11.63 6.59 -27.07
N LYS A 48 11.11 7.41 -27.99
CA LYS A 48 9.78 7.23 -28.62
C LYS A 48 9.63 5.88 -29.32
N SER A 49 10.63 5.48 -30.11
CA SER A 49 10.60 4.21 -30.86
C SER A 49 10.58 2.99 -29.93
N SER A 50 11.46 2.98 -28.92
CA SER A 50 11.50 1.91 -27.91
C SER A 50 10.19 1.83 -27.12
N THR A 51 9.63 2.97 -26.72
CA THR A 51 8.35 3.02 -25.99
C THR A 51 7.22 2.47 -26.84
N ALA A 52 7.14 2.85 -28.12
CA ALA A 52 6.12 2.35 -29.03
C ALA A 52 6.20 0.82 -29.20
N ASN A 53 7.40 0.27 -29.38
CA ASN A 53 7.60 -1.17 -29.49
C ASN A 53 7.21 -1.89 -28.19
N ILE A 54 7.64 -1.41 -27.02
CA ILE A 54 7.27 -2.03 -25.74
C ILE A 54 5.75 -1.99 -25.53
N CYS A 55 5.07 -0.89 -25.87
CA CYS A 55 3.61 -0.83 -25.79
C CYS A 55 2.93 -1.85 -26.71
N LEU A 56 3.47 -2.12 -27.90
CA LEU A 56 2.96 -3.14 -28.81
C LEU A 56 3.15 -4.55 -28.22
N GLU A 57 4.34 -4.87 -27.71
CA GLU A 57 4.62 -6.17 -27.07
C GLU A 57 3.71 -6.40 -25.85
N LEU A 58 3.54 -5.38 -25.00
CA LEU A 58 2.62 -5.45 -23.87
C LEU A 58 1.16 -5.62 -24.30
N GLN A 59 0.79 -5.07 -25.46
CA GLN A 59 -0.54 -5.26 -26.04
C GLN A 59 -0.72 -6.69 -26.57
N GLU A 60 0.27 -7.24 -27.25
CA GLU A 60 0.26 -8.64 -27.72
C GLU A 60 0.19 -9.62 -26.55
N ALA A 61 0.90 -9.32 -25.45
CA ALA A 61 0.80 -10.08 -24.19
C ALA A 61 -0.55 -9.87 -23.44
N GLY A 62 -1.42 -8.99 -23.93
CA GLY A 62 -2.72 -8.67 -23.31
C GLY A 62 -2.64 -7.85 -22.02
N MET A 63 -1.46 -7.33 -21.66
CA MET A 63 -1.23 -6.49 -20.48
C MET A 63 -1.61 -5.03 -20.74
N LEU A 64 -1.55 -4.58 -22.00
CA LEU A 64 -2.16 -3.34 -22.47
C LEU A 64 -3.26 -3.65 -23.50
N ILE A 65 -4.16 -2.70 -23.69
CA ILE A 65 -5.15 -2.71 -24.76
C ILE A 65 -5.19 -1.34 -25.44
N ARG A 66 -5.40 -1.34 -26.75
CA ARG A 66 -5.65 -0.10 -27.49
C ARG A 66 -7.10 0.36 -27.29
N ARG A 67 -7.27 1.64 -27.02
CA ARG A 67 -8.53 2.41 -27.08
C ARG A 67 -8.35 3.54 -28.09
N GLU A 68 -9.42 4.25 -28.42
CA GLU A 68 -9.42 5.31 -29.44
C GLU A 68 -8.29 6.33 -29.22
N ASN A 69 -8.03 6.70 -27.96
CA ASN A 69 -7.06 7.75 -27.61
C ASN A 69 -5.74 7.24 -26.98
N GLY A 70 -5.45 5.94 -27.02
CA GLY A 70 -4.20 5.42 -26.47
C GLY A 70 -4.26 4.01 -25.90
N TYR A 71 -3.32 3.69 -25.03
CA TYR A 71 -3.23 2.42 -24.31
C TYR A 71 -3.86 2.53 -22.93
N ALA A 72 -4.56 1.47 -22.53
CA ALA A 72 -5.08 1.27 -21.18
C ALA A 72 -4.63 -0.11 -20.67
N LEU A 73 -4.75 -0.36 -19.35
CA LEU A 73 -4.45 -1.68 -18.78
C LEU A 73 -5.37 -2.76 -19.36
N GLY A 74 -4.77 -3.89 -19.71
CA GLY A 74 -5.44 -5.06 -20.26
C GLY A 74 -5.87 -6.07 -19.19
N ARG A 75 -6.76 -6.99 -19.57
CA ARG A 75 -7.34 -7.99 -18.64
C ARG A 75 -6.29 -8.96 -18.10
N LYS A 76 -5.15 -9.13 -18.78
CA LYS A 76 -4.09 -10.05 -18.32
C LYS A 76 -3.58 -9.69 -16.92
N LEU A 77 -3.59 -8.41 -16.57
CA LEU A 77 -3.17 -7.96 -15.24
C LEU A 77 -4.15 -8.38 -14.14
N VAL A 78 -5.45 -8.46 -14.45
CA VAL A 78 -6.45 -9.01 -13.53
C VAL A 78 -6.25 -10.51 -13.34
N GLU A 79 -5.91 -11.24 -14.40
CA GLU A 79 -5.59 -12.67 -14.30
C GLU A 79 -4.36 -12.90 -13.42
N LEU A 80 -3.26 -12.17 -13.67
CA LEU A 80 -2.02 -12.28 -12.90
C LEU A 80 -2.21 -11.88 -11.43
N GLY A 81 -2.91 -10.77 -11.18
CA GLY A 81 -3.29 -10.35 -9.84
C GLY A 81 -4.18 -11.39 -9.16
N GLY A 82 -5.18 -11.92 -9.87
CA GLY A 82 -6.05 -12.99 -9.39
C GLY A 82 -5.27 -14.24 -8.99
N HIS A 83 -4.28 -14.66 -9.78
CA HIS A 83 -3.40 -15.78 -9.43
C HIS A 83 -2.61 -15.51 -8.14
N TYR A 84 -1.99 -14.33 -8.02
CA TYR A 84 -1.31 -13.93 -6.78
C TYR A 84 -2.27 -13.95 -5.59
N LEU A 85 -3.41 -13.27 -5.68
CA LEU A 85 -4.41 -13.22 -4.59
C LEU A 85 -4.96 -14.62 -4.26
N SER A 86 -5.18 -15.49 -5.25
CA SER A 86 -5.69 -16.86 -5.03
C SER A 86 -4.66 -17.81 -4.44
N SER A 87 -3.37 -17.56 -4.63
CA SER A 87 -2.30 -18.30 -3.97
C SER A 87 -2.13 -17.94 -2.50
N VAL A 88 -2.82 -16.89 -2.04
CA VAL A 88 -2.76 -16.37 -0.67
C VAL A 88 -4.06 -16.73 0.05
N ASP A 89 -4.13 -17.93 0.64
CA ASP A 89 -5.29 -18.40 1.43
C ASP A 89 -5.76 -17.36 2.45
N ALA A 90 -4.82 -16.62 3.02
CA ALA A 90 -5.07 -15.66 4.08
C ALA A 90 -5.80 -14.38 3.61
N LEU A 91 -5.88 -14.10 2.30
CA LEU A 91 -6.74 -13.04 1.76
C LEU A 91 -8.22 -13.43 1.80
N ARG A 92 -8.55 -14.67 1.43
CA ARG A 92 -9.92 -15.18 1.57
C ARG A 92 -10.35 -15.17 3.03
N GLU A 93 -9.50 -15.72 3.90
CA GLU A 93 -9.73 -15.70 5.35
C GLU A 93 -9.93 -14.29 5.89
N TYR A 94 -9.11 -13.32 5.45
CA TYR A 94 -9.28 -11.91 5.80
C TYR A 94 -10.69 -11.39 5.46
N TYR A 95 -11.22 -11.68 4.27
CA TYR A 95 -12.55 -11.24 3.86
C TYR A 95 -13.67 -11.90 4.68
N ASP A 96 -13.56 -13.22 4.93
CA ASP A 96 -14.54 -13.97 5.71
C ASP A 96 -14.58 -13.47 7.17
N LEU A 97 -13.42 -13.23 7.77
CA LEU A 97 -13.29 -12.68 9.12
C LEU A 97 -13.82 -11.25 9.20
N CYS A 98 -13.48 -10.39 8.24
CA CYS A 98 -14.03 -9.03 8.21
C CYS A 98 -15.56 -9.04 8.16
N SER A 99 -16.16 -9.95 7.38
CA SER A 99 -17.61 -10.04 7.24
C SER A 99 -18.34 -10.57 8.47
N SER A 100 -17.65 -11.35 9.33
CA SER A 100 -18.24 -12.02 10.48
C SER A 100 -18.02 -11.29 11.80
N LEU A 101 -16.97 -10.46 11.90
CA LEU A 101 -16.66 -9.71 13.12
C LEU A 101 -17.57 -8.47 13.28
N PRO A 102 -18.13 -8.20 14.49
CA PRO A 102 -19.20 -7.20 14.67
C PRO A 102 -18.89 -5.78 14.21
N ILE A 103 -17.67 -5.29 14.47
CA ILE A 103 -17.19 -3.97 14.07
C ILE A 103 -16.72 -4.00 12.62
N LEU A 104 -15.90 -4.99 12.26
CA LEU A 104 -15.33 -5.08 10.92
C LEU A 104 -16.40 -5.27 9.83
N SER A 105 -17.51 -5.93 10.12
CA SER A 105 -18.63 -6.08 9.18
C SER A 105 -19.34 -4.75 8.85
N ARG A 106 -19.08 -3.71 9.64
CA ARG A 106 -19.69 -2.37 9.51
C ARG A 106 -18.70 -1.31 9.08
N GLU A 107 -17.45 -1.39 9.54
CA GLU A 107 -16.39 -0.41 9.24
C GLU A 107 -15.51 -0.85 8.06
N SER A 108 -14.72 0.08 7.54
CA SER A 108 -13.73 -0.25 6.52
C SER A 108 -12.48 -0.85 7.15
N SER A 109 -11.96 -1.91 6.52
CA SER A 109 -10.69 -2.52 6.89
C SER A 109 -9.75 -2.59 5.69
N ARG A 110 -8.45 -2.56 5.97
CA ARG A 110 -7.42 -2.80 4.97
C ARG A 110 -6.40 -3.79 5.48
N MET A 111 -5.81 -4.51 4.55
CA MET A 111 -4.65 -5.36 4.79
C MET A 111 -3.49 -4.89 3.92
N ALA A 112 -2.32 -4.73 4.51
CA ALA A 112 -1.13 -4.24 3.83
C ALA A 112 0.13 -4.98 4.22
N ILE A 113 1.13 -4.92 3.33
CA ILE A 113 2.53 -5.29 3.61
C ILE A 113 3.40 -4.04 3.62
N LEU A 114 4.58 -4.15 4.23
CA LEU A 114 5.57 -3.09 4.25
C LEU A 114 6.49 -3.25 3.05
N ASP A 115 6.68 -2.20 2.27
CA ASP A 115 7.64 -2.16 1.18
C ASP A 115 8.46 -0.87 1.24
N GLY A 116 9.73 -1.01 1.63
CA GLY A 116 10.62 0.12 1.88
C GLY A 116 10.10 1.05 2.99
N THR A 117 9.61 2.23 2.59
CA THR A 117 9.05 3.30 3.45
C THR A 117 7.56 3.55 3.18
N ASP A 118 6.94 2.67 2.41
CA ASP A 118 5.54 2.71 2.04
C ASP A 118 4.85 1.41 2.48
N VAL A 119 3.53 1.43 2.54
CA VAL A 119 2.71 0.23 2.62
C VAL A 119 2.07 -0.05 1.27
N LEU A 120 1.99 -1.32 0.88
CA LEU A 120 1.23 -1.78 -0.27
C LEU A 120 -0.04 -2.47 0.21
N TYR A 121 -1.21 -1.98 -0.22
CA TYR A 121 -2.48 -2.57 0.17
C TYR A 121 -2.81 -3.81 -0.67
N LEU A 122 -2.96 -4.95 0.01
CA LEU A 122 -3.31 -6.23 -0.60
C LEU A 122 -4.83 -6.53 -0.50
N GLY A 123 -5.48 -6.01 0.54
CA GLY A 123 -6.89 -6.25 0.82
C GLY A 123 -7.62 -4.97 1.21
N LYS A 124 -8.88 -4.86 0.77
CA LYS A 124 -9.78 -3.76 1.10
C LYS A 124 -11.17 -4.32 1.37
N TYR A 125 -11.59 -4.29 2.63
CA TYR A 125 -12.97 -4.60 3.01
C TYR A 125 -13.73 -3.30 3.26
N GLU A 126 -14.89 -3.15 2.61
CA GLU A 126 -15.80 -2.02 2.83
C GLU A 126 -17.03 -2.53 3.56
N GLY A 127 -17.13 -2.18 4.85
CA GLY A 127 -18.33 -2.44 5.63
C GLY A 127 -19.50 -1.54 5.22
N ARG A 128 -20.65 -1.76 5.90
CA ARG A 128 -21.91 -1.05 5.62
C ARG A 128 -21.82 0.48 5.79
N GLN A 129 -20.87 0.97 6.57
CA GLN A 129 -20.63 2.40 6.77
C GLN A 129 -19.45 2.83 5.92
N GLN A 130 -19.73 3.06 4.63
CA GLN A 130 -18.72 3.44 3.65
C GLN A 130 -18.13 4.81 3.96
N ILE A 131 -16.90 4.82 4.48
CA ILE A 131 -16.04 6.00 4.40
C ILE A 131 -15.38 5.95 3.02
N ARG A 132 -15.68 6.92 2.15
CA ARG A 132 -15.00 7.06 0.85
C ARG A 132 -13.55 7.43 1.08
N LEU A 133 -12.70 6.43 1.17
CA LEU A 133 -11.25 6.55 1.26
C LEU A 133 -10.65 6.10 -0.06
N THR A 134 -9.68 6.87 -0.56
CA THR A 134 -9.10 6.69 -1.90
C THR A 134 -8.20 5.48 -2.04
N ALA A 135 -7.69 4.91 -0.93
CA ALA A 135 -6.77 3.77 -0.97
C ALA A 135 -7.48 2.47 -1.41
N ASN A 136 -7.09 1.97 -2.58
CA ASN A 136 -7.50 0.73 -3.24
C ASN A 136 -6.43 -0.37 -3.12
N ILE A 137 -6.80 -1.59 -3.53
CA ILE A 137 -5.85 -2.70 -3.64
C ILE A 137 -4.80 -2.36 -4.71
N GLY A 138 -3.53 -2.55 -4.40
CA GLY A 138 -2.39 -2.18 -5.25
C GLY A 138 -1.85 -0.77 -5.00
N ASP A 139 -2.57 0.09 -4.26
CA ASP A 139 -2.10 1.44 -3.95
C ASP A 139 -1.00 1.42 -2.89
N ARG A 140 -0.08 2.39 -3.01
CA ARG A 140 0.97 2.66 -2.04
C ARG A 140 0.66 3.89 -1.20
N PHE A 141 0.95 3.83 0.10
CA PHE A 141 0.81 4.97 1.01
C PHE A 141 2.03 5.12 1.91
N PRO A 142 2.42 6.35 2.32
CA PRO A 142 3.55 6.57 3.22
C PRO A 142 3.37 5.81 4.54
N ALA A 143 4.27 4.88 4.85
CA ALA A 143 4.13 4.01 6.02
C ALA A 143 4.08 4.81 7.33
N VAL A 144 4.87 5.89 7.42
CA VAL A 144 4.93 6.80 8.56
C VAL A 144 3.62 7.52 8.87
N CYS A 145 2.75 7.71 7.88
CA CYS A 145 1.45 8.39 8.07
C CYS A 145 0.29 7.41 8.32
N THR A 146 0.52 6.10 8.20
CA THR A 146 -0.56 5.09 8.26
C THR A 146 -0.44 4.23 9.51
N ALA A 147 -1.59 3.83 10.07
CA ALA A 147 -1.58 2.87 11.18
C ALA A 147 -0.94 1.54 10.76
N THR A 148 -1.28 1.01 9.57
CA THR A 148 -0.71 -0.25 9.05
C THR A 148 0.81 -0.17 8.91
N GLY A 149 1.33 0.93 8.37
CA GLY A 149 2.77 1.13 8.22
C GLY A 149 3.49 1.19 9.55
N LYS A 150 2.94 1.92 10.53
CA LYS A 150 3.49 1.97 11.89
C LYS A 150 3.43 0.62 12.61
N ALA A 151 2.36 -0.15 12.44
CA ALA A 151 2.25 -1.50 12.99
C ALA A 151 3.32 -2.44 12.41
N LEU A 152 3.56 -2.38 11.10
CA LEU A 152 4.58 -3.20 10.44
C LEU A 152 6.00 -2.76 10.76
N MET A 153 6.28 -1.45 10.75
CA MET A 153 7.59 -0.92 11.14
C MET A 153 7.94 -1.22 12.59
N ALA A 154 6.94 -1.36 13.46
CA ALA A 154 7.15 -1.76 14.85
C ALA A 154 7.66 -3.21 15.01
N LEU A 155 7.46 -4.07 14.00
CA LEU A 155 8.00 -5.43 13.95
C LEU A 155 9.45 -5.51 13.45
N LEU A 156 9.96 -4.45 12.81
CA LEU A 156 11.34 -4.42 12.34
C LEU A 156 12.32 -4.44 13.52
N PRO A 157 13.54 -4.96 13.32
CA PRO A 157 14.67 -4.76 14.21
C PRO A 157 14.77 -3.29 14.67
N LYS A 158 15.06 -3.09 15.95
CA LYS A 158 15.14 -1.76 16.55
C LYS A 158 16.12 -0.87 15.78
N GLY A 159 15.67 0.30 15.32
CA GLY A 159 16.49 1.26 14.58
C GLY A 159 16.43 1.10 13.06
N GLU A 160 15.92 -0.01 12.53
CA GLU A 160 15.89 -0.27 11.09
C GLU A 160 14.93 0.67 10.36
N ALA A 161 13.72 0.88 10.89
CA ALA A 161 12.77 1.84 10.33
C ALA A 161 13.38 3.25 10.30
N GLU A 162 13.95 3.68 11.42
CA GLU A 162 14.59 4.98 11.56
C GLU A 162 15.74 5.16 10.55
N GLN A 163 16.52 4.11 10.29
CA GLN A 163 17.59 4.13 9.29
C GLN A 163 17.04 4.32 7.87
N ARG A 164 16.02 3.55 7.48
CA ARG A 164 15.36 3.69 6.16
C ARG A 164 14.89 5.12 5.90
N TYR A 165 14.34 5.78 6.93
CA TYR A 165 13.87 7.16 6.83
C TYR A 165 14.98 8.22 6.85
N LYS A 166 16.15 7.93 7.43
CA LYS A 166 17.32 8.82 7.34
C LYS A 166 17.95 8.82 5.95
N GLU A 167 17.95 7.67 5.28
CA GLU A 167 18.60 7.48 3.98
C GLU A 167 17.75 8.05 2.82
N LYS A 168 16.43 7.98 2.92
CA LYS A 168 15.52 8.50 1.89
C LYS A 168 15.21 9.98 2.12
N ARG A 169 15.76 10.87 1.28
CA ARG A 169 15.38 12.29 1.25
C ARG A 169 13.88 12.44 1.02
N GLY A 170 13.24 13.35 1.76
CA GLY A 170 11.82 13.63 1.62
C GLY A 170 10.88 12.50 2.11
N ALA A 171 11.38 11.52 2.85
CA ALA A 171 10.56 10.40 3.32
C ALA A 171 9.44 10.78 4.29
N PHE A 172 9.56 11.90 5.01
CA PHE A 172 8.53 12.43 5.89
C PHE A 172 7.51 13.28 5.11
N VAL A 173 6.62 12.61 4.38
CA VAL A 173 5.52 13.25 3.67
C VAL A 173 4.54 13.88 4.67
N GLN A 174 4.14 15.12 4.41
CA GLN A 174 3.16 15.85 5.22
C GLN A 174 1.80 15.82 4.52
N LEU A 175 1.00 14.77 4.77
CA LEU A 175 -0.36 14.66 4.22
C LEU A 175 -1.35 15.54 4.98
N THR A 176 -1.09 15.79 6.25
CA THR A 176 -1.84 16.67 7.13
C THR A 176 -0.89 17.41 8.07
N PRO A 177 -1.36 18.45 8.79
CA PRO A 177 -0.55 19.11 9.83
C PRO A 177 -0.09 18.19 10.98
N LYS A 178 -0.71 17.01 11.12
CA LYS A 178 -0.48 16.02 12.16
C LYS A 178 0.45 14.89 11.74
N SER A 179 0.80 14.78 10.46
CA SER A 179 1.76 13.78 9.98
C SER A 179 3.07 13.86 10.75
N ILE A 180 3.64 12.70 11.09
CA ILE A 180 4.96 12.59 11.73
C ILE A 180 6.02 13.29 10.86
N LYS A 181 6.88 14.08 11.48
CA LYS A 181 7.74 15.04 10.76
C LYS A 181 9.21 14.66 10.72
N ASN A 182 9.62 13.77 11.61
CA ASN A 182 11.02 13.44 11.81
C ASN A 182 11.20 12.08 12.49
N VAL A 183 12.45 11.63 12.50
CA VAL A 183 12.85 10.33 13.04
C VAL A 183 12.58 10.22 14.55
N ALA A 184 12.68 11.31 15.32
CA ALA A 184 12.44 11.26 16.76
C ALA A 184 10.96 10.99 17.07
N GLU A 185 10.05 11.65 16.35
CA GLU A 185 8.61 11.40 16.42
C GLU A 185 8.25 9.97 15.96
N LEU A 186 8.86 9.51 14.86
CA LEU A 186 8.71 8.13 14.39
C LEU A 186 9.13 7.13 15.47
N SER A 187 10.35 7.28 16.02
CA SER A 187 10.88 6.39 17.07
C SER A 187 9.94 6.32 18.27
N LYS A 188 9.45 7.46 18.76
CA LYS A 188 8.49 7.53 19.87
C LYS A 188 7.18 6.82 19.54
N ASN A 189 6.67 6.99 18.32
CA ASN A 189 5.44 6.35 17.89
C ASN A 189 5.61 4.82 17.79
N LEU A 190 6.72 4.35 17.21
CA LEU A 190 7.01 2.91 17.10
C LEU A 190 7.23 2.26 18.48
N GLU A 191 7.86 2.96 19.43
CA GLU A 191 7.96 2.50 20.82
C GLU A 191 6.59 2.35 21.48
N MET A 192 5.71 3.33 21.29
CA MET A 192 4.33 3.24 21.80
C MET A 192 3.56 2.10 21.13
N THR A 193 3.70 1.94 19.81
CA THR A 193 3.08 0.86 19.04
C THR A 193 3.52 -0.51 19.56
N ARG A 194 4.84 -0.71 19.79
CA ARG A 194 5.37 -1.94 20.39
C ARG A 194 4.81 -2.21 21.78
N LYS A 195 4.69 -1.16 22.62
CA LYS A 195 4.16 -1.28 23.98
C LYS A 195 2.66 -1.62 24.02
N LEU A 196 1.89 -1.04 23.10
CA LEU A 196 0.44 -1.19 23.05
C LEU A 196 0.00 -2.45 22.27
N GLY A 197 0.83 -2.95 21.36
CA GLY A 197 0.48 -4.03 20.44
C GLY A 197 -0.39 -3.59 19.25
N TYR A 198 -0.68 -2.30 19.13
CA TYR A 198 -1.42 -1.72 18.02
C TYR A 198 -0.89 -0.31 17.70
N ALA A 199 -1.00 0.08 16.44
CA ALA A 199 -0.68 1.41 15.94
C ALA A 199 -1.93 2.25 15.77
N ILE A 200 -1.76 3.58 15.81
CA ILE A 200 -2.82 4.56 15.60
C ILE A 200 -2.33 5.56 14.56
N ASP A 201 -3.16 5.86 13.57
CA ASP A 201 -3.11 7.08 12.75
C ASP A 201 -4.28 7.94 13.19
N ASP A 202 -4.00 9.03 13.91
CA ASP A 202 -5.00 9.99 14.39
C ASP A 202 -4.96 11.26 13.54
N GLU A 203 -5.65 11.19 12.40
CA GLU A 203 -5.70 12.25 11.39
C GLU A 203 -4.33 12.59 10.78
N GLU A 204 -3.40 11.65 10.74
CA GLU A 204 -2.06 11.85 10.15
C GLU A 204 -2.10 11.73 8.64
N ALA A 205 -2.87 10.78 8.11
CA ALA A 205 -3.09 10.62 6.66
C ALA A 205 -4.29 11.41 6.13
N THR A 206 -5.36 11.58 6.91
CA THR A 206 -6.58 12.27 6.46
C THR A 206 -7.30 12.93 7.64
N MET A 207 -7.60 14.22 7.53
CA MET A 207 -8.36 14.95 8.56
C MET A 207 -9.76 14.35 8.76
N GLY A 208 -10.20 14.27 10.02
CA GLY A 208 -11.48 13.67 10.40
C GLY A 208 -11.50 12.14 10.46
N VAL A 209 -10.38 11.46 10.20
CA VAL A 209 -10.27 10.00 10.15
C VAL A 209 -9.27 9.49 11.18
N VAL A 210 -9.63 8.39 11.85
CA VAL A 210 -8.71 7.66 12.74
C VAL A 210 -8.61 6.22 12.26
N CYS A 211 -7.40 5.68 12.18
CA CYS A 211 -7.15 4.29 11.89
C CYS A 211 -6.46 3.61 13.06
N PHE A 212 -6.88 2.39 13.38
CA PHE A 212 -6.19 1.48 14.28
C PHE A 212 -5.64 0.31 13.48
N ALA A 213 -4.42 -0.13 13.74
CA ALA A 213 -3.83 -1.27 13.04
C ALA A 213 -3.09 -2.22 13.98
N VAL A 214 -3.13 -3.51 13.66
CA VAL A 214 -2.38 -4.57 14.33
C VAL A 214 -1.64 -5.37 13.27
N ALA A 215 -0.39 -5.72 13.55
CA ALA A 215 0.38 -6.59 12.68
C ALA A 215 0.01 -8.07 12.94
N ALA A 216 -0.17 -8.84 11.87
CA ALA A 216 -0.35 -10.28 11.88
C ALA A 216 0.92 -10.93 11.31
N THR A 217 1.55 -11.79 12.10
CA THR A 217 2.82 -12.44 11.78
C THR A 217 2.60 -13.87 11.32
N GLY A 218 3.43 -14.38 10.41
CA GLY A 218 3.30 -15.78 9.93
C GLY A 218 2.15 -15.99 8.95
N PHE A 219 1.81 -14.94 8.21
CA PHE A 219 0.82 -14.95 7.14
C PHE A 219 1.18 -15.99 6.06
N ARG A 220 0.23 -16.84 5.64
CA ARG A 220 0.48 -17.90 4.65
C ARG A 220 0.64 -17.33 3.23
N GLY A 221 1.64 -17.83 2.51
CA GLY A 221 1.80 -17.60 1.06
C GLY A 221 2.87 -16.57 0.68
N ASP A 222 3.25 -15.70 1.62
CA ASP A 222 4.36 -14.76 1.48
C ASP A 222 5.04 -14.67 2.86
N THR A 223 6.36 -14.82 2.93
CA THR A 223 7.13 -14.76 4.20
C THR A 223 7.03 -13.42 4.92
N SER A 224 6.29 -12.47 4.36
CA SER A 224 6.10 -11.10 4.82
C SER A 224 5.02 -11.01 5.90
N ASN A 225 5.32 -10.27 6.97
CA ASN A 225 4.30 -9.87 7.94
C ASN A 225 3.29 -8.94 7.26
N VAL A 226 2.01 -9.07 7.62
CA VAL A 226 0.95 -8.16 7.18
C VAL A 226 0.48 -7.30 8.35
N ALA A 227 -0.17 -6.18 8.07
CA ALA A 227 -0.98 -5.48 9.06
C ALA A 227 -2.39 -5.30 8.55
N VAL A 228 -3.33 -5.48 9.46
CA VAL A 228 -4.75 -5.21 9.26
C VAL A 228 -5.12 -3.94 10.01
N SER A 229 -6.06 -3.18 9.47
CA SER A 229 -6.56 -1.97 10.11
C SER A 229 -8.08 -1.87 10.13
N VAL A 230 -8.60 -1.02 11.00
CA VAL A 230 -9.97 -0.51 10.97
C VAL A 230 -9.91 0.99 10.85
N THR A 231 -10.68 1.55 9.92
CA THR A 231 -10.82 2.99 9.73
C THR A 231 -12.16 3.47 10.25
N VAL A 232 -12.15 4.54 11.06
CA VAL A 232 -13.35 5.15 11.66
C VAL A 232 -13.34 6.66 11.47
N LEU A 233 -14.53 7.27 11.45
CA LEU A 233 -14.64 8.74 11.51
C LEU A 233 -14.38 9.21 12.94
N LYS A 234 -13.56 10.24 13.09
CA LYS A 234 -13.14 10.75 14.40
C LYS A 234 -14.31 11.19 15.28
N ASN A 235 -15.34 11.80 14.69
CA ASN A 235 -16.53 12.25 15.41
C ASN A 235 -17.39 11.11 15.98
N ARG A 236 -17.17 9.87 15.54
CA ARG A 236 -17.86 8.66 16.03
C ARG A 236 -17.03 7.89 17.07
N LEU A 237 -15.79 8.30 17.31
CA LEU A 237 -14.86 7.56 18.15
C LEU A 237 -15.10 7.85 19.65
N THR A 238 -15.82 6.97 20.33
CA THR A 238 -15.91 6.95 21.80
C THR A 238 -14.88 5.97 22.39
N PRO A 239 -14.55 6.05 23.70
CA PRO A 239 -13.69 5.08 24.36
C PRO A 239 -14.19 3.63 24.25
N GLU A 240 -15.50 3.42 24.37
CA GLU A 240 -16.14 2.10 24.26
C GLU A 240 -16.04 1.58 22.83
N PHE A 241 -16.28 2.46 21.85
CA PHE A 241 -16.17 2.09 20.44
C PHE A 241 -14.73 1.76 20.07
N LYS A 242 -13.75 2.52 20.58
CA LYS A 242 -12.32 2.20 20.43
C LYS A 242 -11.98 0.82 20.97
N GLN A 243 -12.49 0.46 22.16
CA GLN A 243 -12.24 -0.87 22.73
C GLN A 243 -12.83 -1.98 21.86
N ALA A 244 -14.05 -1.80 21.36
CA ALA A 244 -14.68 -2.76 20.45
C ALA A 244 -13.89 -2.92 19.14
N VAL A 245 -13.44 -1.81 18.55
CA VAL A 245 -12.57 -1.82 17.35
C VAL A 245 -11.29 -2.62 17.60
N LEU A 246 -10.61 -2.36 18.72
CA LEU A 246 -9.37 -3.06 19.05
C LEU A 246 -9.61 -4.55 19.30
N ALA A 247 -10.71 -4.93 19.97
CA ALA A 247 -11.05 -6.33 20.22
C ALA A 247 -11.20 -7.12 18.91
N ASP A 248 -11.97 -6.60 17.96
CA ASP A 248 -12.15 -7.21 16.64
C ASP A 248 -10.84 -7.26 15.86
N LEU A 249 -10.06 -6.19 15.91
CA LEU A 249 -8.79 -6.09 15.19
C LEU A 249 -7.74 -7.08 15.70
N PHE A 250 -7.63 -7.25 17.03
CA PHE A 250 -6.78 -8.28 17.62
C PHE A 250 -7.29 -9.70 17.30
N SER A 251 -8.61 -9.91 17.29
CA SER A 251 -9.20 -11.19 16.88
C SER A 251 -8.86 -11.54 15.42
N LEU A 252 -9.01 -10.57 14.51
CA LEU A 252 -8.64 -10.69 13.11
C LEU A 252 -7.16 -11.03 12.95
N ALA A 253 -6.27 -10.24 13.55
CA ALA A 253 -4.82 -10.46 13.45
C ALA A 253 -4.40 -11.82 14.01
N LYS A 254 -4.99 -12.27 15.13
CA LYS A 254 -4.71 -13.57 15.74
C LYS A 254 -5.11 -14.74 14.85
N GLN A 255 -6.30 -14.68 14.24
CA GLN A 255 -6.80 -15.73 13.36
C GLN A 255 -5.93 -15.83 12.10
N LEU A 256 -5.60 -14.68 11.48
CA LEU A 256 -4.68 -14.62 10.34
C LEU A 256 -3.25 -15.11 10.64
N SER A 257 -2.82 -15.04 11.91
CA SER A 257 -1.48 -15.46 12.34
C SER A 257 -1.40 -16.94 12.74
N ASN A 258 -2.52 -17.63 12.95
CA ASN A 258 -2.54 -18.99 13.50
C ASN A 258 -2.97 -20.03 12.45
N PRO A 259 -2.04 -20.89 11.98
CA PRO A 259 -2.29 -21.84 10.89
C PRO A 259 -3.23 -23.01 11.26
N LEU A 260 -3.77 -23.05 12.49
CA LEU A 260 -4.59 -24.15 13.02
C LEU A 260 -5.99 -23.73 13.50
N THR A 261 -6.41 -22.45 13.37
CA THR A 261 -7.63 -21.96 14.04
C THR A 261 -8.95 -22.42 13.40
N LEU A 262 -8.94 -22.89 12.16
CA LEU A 262 -10.16 -23.36 11.49
C LEU A 262 -9.89 -24.67 10.72
N ARG A 263 -10.12 -25.78 11.41
CA ARG A 263 -10.49 -27.07 10.82
C ARG A 263 -11.76 -27.54 11.49
#